data_AF-A0A2V6EAC4-F1
#
_entry.id   AF-A0A2V6EAC4-F1
#
_cell.length_a   1.000
_cell.length_b   1.000
_cell.length_c   1.000
_cell.angle_alpha   90.00
_cell.angle_beta   90.00
_cell.angle_gamma   90.00
#
_symmetry.space_group_name_H-M   'P 1'
#
loop_
_entity.id
_entity.type
_entity.pdbx_description
1 polymer ?
#
loop_
_entity_poly.entity_id
_entity_poly.type
_entity_poly.pdbx_seq_one_letter_code
_entity_poly.pdbx_strand_id
1 'polypeptide(L)'
;LQPEHISAYCLTYEEDTEFFLRHSRGELRSNADIEADFFETTMSILEDAGYEHYEISNYARPGFSSVHNRAYWAGEDYVGIGPSAFSTRGLRRWQNIPDYREYAARIFRDQSPIGSAENLTSTMKRAERIALSLRTRDGISSHLLDNWPNETREFIARGLLRRSNGNFVLTRAGKLLADSVAEAFL
;
A
#
# COMPACT_ATOMS: atom_id res chain seq x y z
N LEU A 1 -7.74 -7.56 -23.68
CA LEU A 1 -8.40 -7.84 -22.38
C LEU A 1 -9.22 -6.65 -21.90
N GLN A 2 -8.68 -5.42 -21.88
CA GLN A 2 -9.41 -4.20 -21.43
C GLN A 2 -10.15 -4.38 -20.09
N PRO A 3 -9.49 -4.91 -19.04
CA PRO A 3 -10.14 -5.08 -17.74
C PRO A 3 -10.52 -3.72 -17.13
N GLU A 4 -11.46 -3.70 -16.20
CA GLU A 4 -11.85 -2.46 -15.52
C GLU A 4 -10.83 -2.02 -14.46
N HIS A 5 -10.04 -2.96 -13.94
CA HIS A 5 -9.07 -2.77 -12.87
C HIS A 5 -7.81 -3.60 -13.14
N ILE A 6 -6.64 -3.02 -12.82
CA ILE A 6 -5.33 -3.63 -13.00
C ILE A 6 -4.51 -3.40 -11.73
N SER A 7 -4.00 -4.49 -11.16
CA SER A 7 -2.95 -4.47 -10.14
C SER A 7 -1.59 -4.75 -10.79
N ALA A 8 -0.63 -3.86 -10.59
CA ALA A 8 0.72 -3.97 -11.10
C ALA A 8 1.74 -3.84 -9.96
N TYR A 9 2.48 -4.91 -9.72
CA TYR A 9 3.48 -5.00 -8.65
C TYR A 9 4.85 -5.29 -9.24
N CYS A 10 5.89 -4.71 -8.63
CA CYS A 10 7.24 -5.22 -8.79
C CYS A 10 7.33 -6.61 -8.17
N LEU A 11 8.12 -7.49 -8.79
CA LEU A 11 8.31 -8.85 -8.29
C LEU A 11 9.17 -8.82 -7.02
N THR A 12 8.60 -9.25 -5.91
CA THR A 12 9.34 -9.53 -4.67
C THR A 12 9.72 -11.01 -4.60
N TYR A 13 10.98 -11.27 -4.25
CA TYR A 13 11.50 -12.64 -4.11
C TYR A 13 11.33 -13.11 -2.67
N GLU A 14 10.18 -13.71 -2.38
CA GLU A 14 9.88 -14.28 -1.07
C GLU A 14 10.65 -15.59 -0.86
N GLU A 15 11.16 -15.79 0.36
CA GLU A 15 11.81 -17.04 0.77
C GLU A 15 10.88 -18.24 0.50
N ASP A 16 11.47 -19.41 0.23
CA ASP A 16 10.76 -20.65 -0.09
C ASP A 16 9.92 -20.63 -1.38
N THR A 17 10.08 -19.63 -2.24
CA THR A 17 9.46 -19.62 -3.59
C THR A 17 10.43 -20.08 -4.67
N GLU A 18 9.91 -20.65 -5.76
CA GLU A 18 10.73 -20.98 -6.93
C GLU A 18 11.43 -19.75 -7.52
N PHE A 19 10.81 -18.57 -7.43
CA PHE A 19 11.42 -17.32 -7.86
C PHE A 19 12.67 -16.99 -7.05
N PHE A 20 12.64 -17.15 -5.73
CA PHE A 20 13.80 -16.97 -4.87
C PHE A 20 14.91 -17.99 -5.18
N LEU A 21 14.54 -19.26 -5.40
CA LEU A 21 15.51 -20.29 -5.78
C LEU A 21 16.18 -19.99 -7.14
N ARG A 22 15.44 -19.44 -8.11
CA ARG A 22 16.00 -19.03 -9.41
C ARG A 22 16.87 -17.77 -9.33
N HIS A 23 16.48 -16.81 -8.49
CA HIS A 23 17.27 -15.62 -8.22
C HIS A 23 18.61 -15.95 -7.55
N SER A 24 18.58 -16.82 -6.52
CA SER A 24 19.80 -17.28 -5.84
C SER A 24 20.74 -18.09 -6.74
N ARG A 25 20.21 -18.75 -7.78
CA ARG A 25 21.00 -19.40 -8.85
C ARG A 25 21.50 -18.43 -9.94
N GLY A 26 21.10 -17.16 -9.90
CA GLY A 26 21.47 -16.13 -10.86
C GLY A 26 20.71 -16.19 -12.20
N GLU A 27 19.65 -17.01 -12.28
CA GLU A 27 18.77 -17.12 -13.46
C GLU A 27 17.80 -15.94 -13.57
N LEU A 28 17.42 -15.37 -12.44
CA LEU A 28 16.65 -14.15 -12.34
C LEU A 28 17.51 -13.06 -11.69
N ARG A 29 17.39 -11.84 -12.18
CA ARG A 29 18.16 -10.70 -11.69
C ARG A 29 17.19 -9.58 -11.35
N SER A 30 17.29 -9.06 -10.14
CA SER A 30 16.67 -7.80 -9.72
C SER A 30 17.60 -6.65 -10.13
N ASN A 31 17.03 -5.60 -10.72
CA ASN A 31 17.74 -4.37 -11.03
C ASN A 31 16.79 -3.20 -10.81
N ALA A 32 17.08 -2.40 -9.78
CA ALA A 32 16.23 -1.31 -9.36
C ALA A 32 16.01 -0.26 -10.45
N ASP A 33 17.01 0.01 -11.31
CA ASP A 33 16.88 0.96 -12.41
C ASP A 33 15.91 0.44 -13.46
N ILE A 34 15.99 -0.86 -13.79
CA ILE A 34 15.05 -1.50 -14.74
C ILE A 34 13.63 -1.57 -14.15
N GLU A 35 13.50 -1.86 -12.85
CA GLU A 35 12.21 -1.88 -12.17
C GLU A 35 11.57 -0.50 -12.13
N ALA A 36 12.36 0.57 -11.91
CA ALA A 36 11.90 1.94 -12.01
C ALA A 36 11.41 2.27 -13.43
N ASP A 37 12.19 1.91 -14.47
CA ASP A 37 11.81 2.08 -15.87
C ASP A 37 10.50 1.34 -16.20
N PHE A 38 10.32 0.13 -15.68
CA PHE A 38 9.07 -0.63 -15.85
C PHE A 38 7.89 0.01 -15.15
N PHE A 39 8.08 0.51 -13.92
CA PHE A 39 7.03 1.21 -13.19
C PHE A 39 6.60 2.49 -13.92
N GLU A 40 7.57 3.27 -14.40
CA GLU A 40 7.35 4.47 -15.21
C GLU A 40 6.65 4.17 -16.54
N THR A 41 7.10 3.14 -17.24
CA THR A 41 6.49 2.70 -18.50
C THR A 41 5.05 2.23 -18.26
N THR A 42 4.81 1.50 -17.17
CA THR A 42 3.47 1.04 -16.79
C THR A 42 2.53 2.20 -16.50
N MET A 43 2.98 3.21 -15.74
CA MET A 43 2.21 4.42 -15.50
C MET A 43 1.78 5.07 -16.81
N SER A 44 2.73 5.31 -17.73
CA SER A 44 2.44 5.96 -19.02
C SER A 44 1.44 5.15 -19.86
N ILE A 45 1.70 3.84 -20.05
CA ILE A 45 0.84 2.98 -20.88
C ILE A 45 -0.59 2.94 -20.35
N LEU A 46 -0.77 2.81 -19.03
CA LEU A 46 -2.10 2.67 -18.43
C LEU A 46 -2.82 4.02 -18.37
N GLU A 47 -2.13 5.11 -18.06
CA GLU A 47 -2.73 6.46 -18.09
C GLU A 47 -3.16 6.84 -19.52
N ASP A 48 -2.33 6.59 -20.54
CA ASP A 48 -2.65 6.83 -21.95
C ASP A 48 -3.82 5.95 -22.43
N ALA A 49 -3.94 4.74 -21.89
CA ALA A 49 -5.07 3.86 -22.15
C ALA A 49 -6.36 4.28 -21.41
N GLY A 50 -6.31 5.32 -20.57
CA GLY A 50 -7.44 5.89 -19.83
C GLY A 50 -7.75 5.23 -18.50
N TYR A 51 -6.74 4.68 -17.82
CA TYR A 51 -6.84 4.23 -16.43
C TYR A 51 -6.33 5.31 -15.47
N GLU A 52 -6.97 5.44 -14.32
CA GLU A 52 -6.54 6.29 -13.23
C GLU A 52 -5.59 5.51 -12.31
N HIS A 53 -4.36 6.02 -12.12
CA HIS A 53 -3.42 5.52 -11.11
C HIS A 53 -3.85 6.00 -9.71
N TYR A 54 -4.88 5.36 -9.16
CA TYR A 54 -5.59 5.85 -7.97
C TYR A 54 -4.83 5.57 -6.66
N GLU A 55 -3.94 4.57 -6.65
CA GLU A 55 -2.96 4.32 -5.59
C GLU A 55 -1.73 3.59 -6.15
N ILE A 56 -0.67 3.43 -5.35
CA ILE A 56 0.69 3.11 -5.81
C ILE A 56 0.78 1.88 -6.73
N SER A 57 0.00 0.83 -6.50
CA SER A 57 0.09 -0.44 -7.24
C SER A 57 -1.09 -0.73 -8.17
N ASN A 58 -2.11 0.12 -8.24
CA ASN A 58 -3.38 -0.20 -8.86
C ASN A 58 -3.91 0.94 -9.71
N TYR A 59 -4.48 0.52 -10.83
CA TYR A 59 -5.04 1.35 -11.87
C TYR A 59 -6.47 0.90 -12.10
N ALA A 60 -7.35 1.84 -12.39
CA ALA A 60 -8.74 1.50 -12.68
C ALA A 60 -9.33 2.46 -13.71
N ARG A 61 -10.30 1.98 -14.49
CA ARG A 61 -11.18 2.87 -15.23
C ARG A 61 -11.93 3.80 -14.26
N PRO A 62 -12.30 5.02 -14.67
CA PRO A 62 -13.12 5.90 -13.84
C PRO A 62 -14.35 5.16 -13.30
N GLY A 63 -14.56 5.20 -11.98
CA GLY A 63 -15.65 4.49 -11.30
C GLY A 63 -15.34 3.05 -10.86
N PHE A 64 -14.21 2.46 -11.26
CA PHE A 64 -13.84 1.07 -10.96
C PHE A 64 -12.70 0.92 -9.94
N SER A 65 -12.35 1.98 -9.22
CA SER A 65 -11.36 1.85 -8.15
C SER A 65 -11.90 0.96 -7.02
N SER A 66 -11.05 0.05 -6.53
CA SER A 66 -11.42 -0.90 -5.48
C SER A 66 -11.82 -0.18 -4.20
N VAL A 67 -13.07 -0.38 -3.76
CA VAL A 67 -13.59 0.17 -2.50
C VAL A 67 -12.76 -0.34 -1.31
N HIS A 68 -12.40 -1.62 -1.33
CA HIS A 68 -11.60 -2.25 -0.27
C HIS A 68 -10.20 -1.62 -0.18
N ASN A 69 -9.49 -1.50 -1.30
CA ASN A 69 -8.14 -0.91 -1.30
C ASN A 69 -8.22 0.54 -0.81
N ARG A 70 -9.17 1.34 -1.30
CA ARG A 70 -9.33 2.73 -0.84
C ARG A 70 -9.59 2.81 0.67
N ALA A 71 -10.46 1.96 1.22
CA ALA A 71 -10.73 1.94 2.66
C ALA A 71 -9.48 1.57 3.47
N TYR A 72 -8.73 0.56 3.00
CA TYR A 72 -7.47 0.16 3.63
C TYR A 72 -6.43 1.28 3.61
N TRP A 73 -6.22 1.94 2.44
CA TRP A 73 -5.29 3.05 2.29
C TRP A 73 -5.70 4.31 3.08
N ALA A 74 -7.00 4.51 3.30
CA ALA A 74 -7.51 5.53 4.20
C ALA A 74 -7.38 5.12 5.69
N GLY A 75 -7.01 3.89 6.00
CA GLY A 75 -6.93 3.41 7.39
C GLY A 75 -8.28 3.33 8.08
N GLU A 76 -9.35 3.12 7.30
CA GLU A 76 -10.71 2.86 7.79
C GLU A 76 -10.77 1.54 8.56
N ASP A 77 -11.81 1.37 9.38
CA ASP A 77 -12.07 0.13 10.07
C ASP A 77 -12.48 -0.97 9.09
N TYR A 78 -11.95 -2.18 9.28
CA TYR A 78 -12.29 -3.35 8.47
C TYR A 78 -12.21 -4.65 9.29
N VAL A 79 -12.96 -5.65 8.83
CA VAL A 79 -12.94 -7.00 9.38
C VAL A 79 -12.47 -7.96 8.29
N GLY A 80 -11.39 -8.68 8.55
CA GLY A 80 -10.89 -9.76 7.72
C GLY A 80 -11.49 -11.10 8.12
N ILE A 81 -11.87 -11.87 7.11
CA ILE A 81 -12.50 -13.19 7.26
C ILE A 81 -11.59 -14.22 6.59
N GLY A 82 -11.44 -15.37 7.23
CA GLY A 82 -10.57 -16.45 6.79
C GLY A 82 -9.28 -16.58 7.61
N PRO A 83 -8.52 -17.68 7.39
CA PRO A 83 -7.23 -17.89 8.01
C PRO A 83 -6.26 -16.75 7.69
N SER A 84 -5.39 -16.41 8.63
CA SER A 84 -4.39 -15.32 8.52
C SER A 84 -4.96 -13.90 8.33
N ALA A 85 -6.28 -13.73 8.18
CA ALA A 85 -6.88 -12.44 7.88
C ALA A 85 -6.72 -11.46 9.05
N PHE A 86 -6.30 -10.24 8.74
CA PHE A 86 -6.23 -9.14 9.69
C PHE A 86 -7.56 -8.38 9.75
N SER A 87 -7.83 -7.79 10.89
CA SER A 87 -8.92 -6.85 11.12
C SER A 87 -8.39 -5.67 11.92
N THR A 88 -8.87 -4.48 11.63
CA THR A 88 -8.60 -3.29 12.44
C THR A 88 -9.91 -2.59 12.74
N ARG A 89 -10.21 -2.35 14.01
CA ARG A 89 -11.38 -1.58 14.45
C ARG A 89 -11.00 -0.62 15.57
N GLY A 90 -11.11 0.67 15.32
CA GLY A 90 -10.63 1.73 16.21
C GLY A 90 -9.13 1.58 16.48
N LEU A 91 -8.79 1.39 17.75
CA LEU A 91 -7.42 1.19 18.23
C LEU A 91 -7.06 -0.28 18.47
N ARG A 92 -7.82 -1.22 17.91
CA ARG A 92 -7.53 -2.65 18.07
C ARG A 92 -7.30 -3.29 16.71
N ARG A 93 -6.19 -4.03 16.59
CA ARG A 93 -5.90 -4.88 15.44
C ARG A 93 -5.79 -6.33 15.89
N TRP A 94 -6.29 -7.25 15.08
CA TRP A 94 -6.18 -8.68 15.36
C TRP A 94 -6.02 -9.48 14.08
N GLN A 95 -5.43 -10.66 14.22
CA GLN A 95 -5.24 -11.62 13.14
C GLN A 95 -5.95 -12.92 13.50
N ASN A 96 -6.65 -13.51 12.53
CA ASN A 96 -7.14 -14.87 12.64
C ASN A 96 -5.99 -15.86 12.59
N ILE A 97 -6.13 -17.02 13.25
CA ILE A 97 -5.11 -18.06 13.26
C ILE A 97 -4.73 -18.48 11.82
N PRO A 98 -3.42 -18.60 11.49
CA PRO A 98 -2.99 -18.95 10.13
C PRO A 98 -3.32 -20.38 9.69
N ASP A 99 -3.28 -21.34 10.62
CA ASP A 99 -3.59 -22.73 10.30
C ASP A 99 -5.07 -22.86 9.91
N TYR A 100 -5.32 -23.19 8.63
CA TYR A 100 -6.68 -23.24 8.10
C TYR A 100 -7.54 -24.35 8.73
N ARG A 101 -6.93 -25.45 9.19
CA ARG A 101 -7.65 -26.57 9.83
C ARG A 101 -8.11 -26.17 11.22
N GLU A 102 -7.23 -25.53 11.98
CA GLU A 102 -7.56 -24.99 13.30
C GLU A 102 -8.54 -23.82 13.19
N TYR A 103 -8.36 -22.92 12.22
CA TYR A 103 -9.33 -21.87 11.91
C TYR A 103 -10.73 -22.46 11.68
N ALA A 104 -10.85 -23.44 10.78
CA ALA A 104 -12.12 -24.09 10.48
C ALA A 104 -12.70 -24.80 11.71
N ALA A 105 -11.87 -25.54 12.46
CA ALA A 105 -12.30 -26.24 13.67
C ALA A 105 -12.86 -25.29 14.74
N ARG A 106 -12.24 -24.11 14.93
CA ARG A 106 -12.75 -23.08 15.85
C ARG A 106 -14.09 -22.53 15.39
N ILE A 107 -14.21 -22.17 14.11
CA ILE A 107 -15.47 -21.67 13.55
C ILE A 107 -16.61 -22.68 13.71
N PHE A 108 -16.38 -23.96 13.39
CA PHE A 108 -17.41 -25.00 13.54
C PHE A 108 -17.79 -25.32 15.00
N ARG A 109 -17.02 -24.85 15.98
CA ARG A 109 -17.28 -24.99 17.42
C ARG A 109 -17.78 -23.69 18.06
N ASP A 110 -18.14 -22.69 17.26
CA ASP A 110 -18.51 -21.33 17.73
C ASP A 110 -17.43 -20.68 18.62
N GLN A 111 -16.15 -20.97 18.34
CA GLN A 111 -15.01 -20.40 19.04
C GLN A 111 -14.39 -19.24 18.26
N SER A 112 -13.77 -18.29 18.97
CA SER A 112 -13.08 -17.16 18.36
C SER A 112 -11.91 -17.63 17.47
N PRO A 113 -11.86 -17.21 16.19
CA PRO A 113 -10.73 -17.53 15.30
C PRO A 113 -9.49 -16.67 15.56
N ILE A 114 -9.55 -15.70 16.48
CA ILE A 114 -8.45 -14.77 16.75
C ILE A 114 -7.24 -15.54 17.30
N GLY A 115 -6.12 -15.44 16.58
CA GLY A 115 -4.83 -16.01 16.98
C GLY A 115 -3.96 -15.01 17.73
N SER A 116 -3.93 -13.76 17.30
CA SER A 116 -3.16 -12.67 17.92
C SER A 116 -3.93 -11.35 17.86
N ALA A 117 -3.65 -10.45 18.80
CA ALA A 117 -4.24 -9.11 18.83
C ALA A 117 -3.28 -8.10 19.45
N GLU A 118 -3.35 -6.86 19.00
CA GLU A 118 -2.60 -5.72 19.51
C GLU A 118 -3.51 -4.50 19.73
N ASN A 119 -3.09 -3.62 20.63
CA ASN A 119 -3.70 -2.29 20.80
C ASN A 119 -2.80 -1.25 20.15
N LEU A 120 -3.36 -0.52 19.19
CA LEU A 120 -2.69 0.56 18.47
C LEU A 120 -2.75 1.84 19.30
N THR A 121 -1.66 2.61 19.28
CA THR A 121 -1.69 3.98 19.81
C THR A 121 -2.22 4.95 18.75
N SER A 122 -2.66 6.13 19.19
CA SER A 122 -3.01 7.22 18.26
C SER A 122 -1.82 7.62 17.38
N THR A 123 -0.60 7.58 17.92
CA THR A 123 0.64 7.81 17.17
C THR A 123 0.84 6.78 16.06
N MET A 124 0.65 5.48 16.35
CA MET A 124 0.73 4.41 15.34
C MET A 124 -0.31 4.61 14.23
N LYS A 125 -1.57 4.88 14.57
CA LYS A 125 -2.62 5.16 13.57
C LYS A 125 -2.31 6.39 12.72
N ARG A 126 -1.72 7.42 13.32
CA ARG A 126 -1.31 8.64 12.60
C ARG A 126 -0.15 8.36 11.64
N ALA A 127 0.88 7.66 12.09
CA ALA A 127 2.00 7.19 11.28
C ALA A 127 1.52 6.34 10.09
N GLU A 128 0.65 5.36 10.34
CA GLU A 128 0.03 4.53 9.30
C GLU A 128 -0.79 5.39 8.32
N ARG A 129 -1.61 6.33 8.81
CA ARG A 129 -2.37 7.23 7.93
C ARG A 129 -1.45 8.05 7.04
N ILE A 130 -0.30 8.50 7.55
CA ILE A 130 0.71 9.23 6.77
C ILE A 130 1.30 8.35 5.68
N ALA A 131 1.84 7.20 6.06
CA ALA A 131 2.44 6.27 5.13
C ALA A 131 1.45 5.86 4.03
N LEU A 132 0.25 5.45 4.41
CA LEU A 132 -0.73 4.92 3.47
C LEU A 132 -1.32 6.00 2.56
N SER A 133 -1.75 7.15 3.11
CA SER A 133 -2.43 8.17 2.30
C SER A 133 -1.52 8.79 1.24
N LEU A 134 -0.23 8.96 1.53
CA LEU A 134 0.76 9.47 0.57
C LEU A 134 0.87 8.61 -0.68
N ARG A 135 0.65 7.29 -0.56
CA ARG A 135 0.67 6.31 -1.66
C ARG A 135 -0.62 6.32 -2.50
N THR A 136 -1.57 7.20 -2.21
CA THR A 136 -2.80 7.38 -3.01
C THR A 136 -2.70 8.60 -3.92
N ARG A 137 -3.54 8.64 -4.97
CA ARG A 137 -3.65 9.82 -5.86
C ARG A 137 -3.99 11.10 -5.09
N ASP A 138 -4.86 10.98 -4.10
CA ASP A 138 -5.38 12.12 -3.34
C ASP A 138 -4.39 12.58 -2.26
N GLY A 139 -3.39 11.75 -1.95
CA GLY A 139 -2.31 12.05 -1.03
C GLY A 139 -2.79 12.27 0.40
N ILE A 140 -2.12 13.19 1.10
CA ILE A 140 -2.39 13.46 2.51
C ILE A 140 -2.68 14.93 2.81
N SER A 141 -3.62 15.21 3.70
CA SER A 141 -3.90 16.55 4.18
C SER A 141 -2.63 17.23 4.74
N SER A 142 -2.42 18.50 4.38
CA SER A 142 -1.24 19.23 4.84
C SER A 142 -1.12 19.30 6.35
N HIS A 143 -2.25 19.34 7.06
CA HIS A 143 -2.29 19.39 8.53
C HIS A 143 -1.63 18.19 9.20
N LEU A 144 -1.65 17.02 8.56
CA LEU A 144 -0.99 15.83 9.09
C LEU A 144 0.54 15.90 8.95
N LEU A 145 1.07 16.81 8.11
CA LEU A 145 2.49 17.02 7.92
C LEU A 145 3.01 18.32 8.53
N ASP A 146 2.20 19.03 9.33
CA ASP A 146 2.58 20.33 9.94
C ASP A 146 3.83 20.23 10.84
N ASN A 147 4.12 19.04 11.38
CA ASN A 147 5.32 18.77 12.19
C ASN A 147 6.60 18.60 11.36
N TRP A 148 6.50 18.48 10.03
CA TRP A 148 7.63 18.25 9.12
C TRP A 148 7.74 19.31 7.99
N PRO A 149 7.83 20.61 8.35
CA PRO A 149 7.87 21.68 7.36
C PRO A 149 9.17 21.70 6.54
N ASN A 150 10.26 21.13 7.05
CA ASN A 150 11.54 21.10 6.35
C ASN A 150 11.56 19.98 5.30
N GLU A 151 11.13 18.79 5.69
CA GLU A 151 11.03 17.59 4.86
C GLU A 151 10.04 17.82 3.71
N THR A 152 8.86 18.39 4.01
CA THR A 152 7.90 18.77 2.97
C THR A 152 8.48 19.79 1.98
N ARG A 153 9.23 20.79 2.45
CA ARG A 153 9.89 21.78 1.58
C ARG A 153 10.99 21.14 0.73
N GLU A 154 11.80 20.26 1.31
CA GLU A 154 12.86 19.53 0.61
C GLU A 154 12.29 18.64 -0.49
N PHE A 155 11.28 17.83 -0.18
CA PHE A 155 10.66 16.95 -1.16
C PHE A 155 9.92 17.69 -2.27
N ILE A 156 9.35 18.88 -1.98
CA ILE A 156 8.83 19.76 -3.03
C ILE A 156 9.98 20.29 -3.90
N ALA A 157 11.07 20.76 -3.31
CA ALA A 157 12.22 21.28 -4.06
C ALA A 157 12.87 20.22 -4.95
N ARG A 158 12.86 18.95 -4.50
CA ARG A 158 13.32 17.78 -5.27
C ARG A 158 12.28 17.26 -6.26
N GLY A 159 11.09 17.85 -6.32
CA GLY A 159 10.02 17.46 -7.23
C GLY A 159 9.38 16.12 -6.90
N LEU A 160 9.50 15.62 -5.66
CA LEU A 160 8.89 14.36 -5.19
C LEU A 160 7.47 14.56 -4.63
N LEU A 161 7.21 15.74 -4.06
CA LEU A 161 5.88 16.14 -3.59
C LEU A 161 5.39 17.38 -4.32
N ARG A 162 4.07 17.53 -4.42
CA ARG A 162 3.41 18.79 -4.80
C ARG A 162 2.17 19.02 -3.95
N ARG A 163 1.75 20.29 -3.84
CA ARG A 163 0.47 20.64 -3.22
C ARG A 163 -0.66 20.51 -4.23
N SER A 164 -1.80 19.95 -3.81
CA SER A 164 -3.02 19.84 -4.60
C SER A 164 -4.23 19.85 -3.66
N ASN A 165 -5.15 20.80 -3.83
CA ASN A 165 -6.40 20.88 -3.06
C ASN A 165 -6.24 20.77 -1.52
N GLY A 166 -5.22 21.41 -0.95
CA GLY A 166 -4.94 21.35 0.50
C GLY A 166 -4.20 20.09 0.97
N ASN A 167 -3.87 19.18 0.04
CA ASN A 167 -3.10 17.97 0.30
C ASN A 167 -1.67 18.07 -0.27
N PHE A 168 -0.77 17.25 0.25
CA PHE A 168 0.47 16.86 -0.40
C PHE A 168 0.26 15.55 -1.13
N VAL A 169 0.62 15.52 -2.41
CA VAL A 169 0.53 14.33 -3.26
C VAL A 169 1.91 14.01 -3.84
N LEU A 170 2.22 12.73 -3.99
CA LEU A 170 3.42 12.29 -4.70
C LEU A 170 3.32 12.74 -6.17
N THR A 171 4.43 13.25 -6.69
CA THR A 171 4.60 13.40 -8.13
C THR A 171 4.89 12.04 -8.76
N ARG A 172 5.00 11.98 -10.08
CA ARG A 172 5.42 10.75 -10.77
C ARG A 172 6.80 10.26 -10.29
N ALA A 173 7.77 11.16 -10.14
CA ALA A 173 9.07 10.85 -9.54
C ALA A 173 8.96 10.48 -8.06
N GLY A 174 8.04 11.13 -7.32
CA GLY A 174 7.76 10.80 -5.93
C GLY A 174 7.24 9.38 -5.74
N LYS A 175 6.41 8.87 -6.66
CA LYS A 175 5.87 7.50 -6.59
C LYS A 175 6.97 6.43 -6.63
N LEU A 176 8.07 6.65 -7.37
CA LEU A 176 9.22 5.74 -7.38
C LEU A 176 9.91 5.64 -6.02
N LEU A 177 9.80 6.69 -5.20
CA LEU A 177 10.41 6.78 -3.87
C LEU A 177 9.35 6.86 -2.77
N ALA A 178 8.15 6.33 -3.02
CA ALA A 178 7.01 6.50 -2.13
C ALA A 178 7.29 6.02 -0.70
N ASP A 179 8.05 4.92 -0.57
CA ASP A 179 8.42 4.35 0.72
C ASP A 179 9.38 5.26 1.48
N SER A 180 10.45 5.72 0.84
CA SER A 180 11.42 6.64 1.46
C SER A 180 10.81 7.99 1.80
N VAL A 181 9.89 8.51 0.97
CA VAL A 181 9.18 9.77 1.26
C VAL A 181 8.25 9.57 2.46
N ALA A 182 7.53 8.45 2.54
CA ALA A 182 6.65 8.15 3.66
C ALA A 182 7.43 7.98 4.98
N GLU A 183 8.54 7.26 4.94
CA GLU A 183 9.40 6.97 6.11
C GLU A 183 9.93 8.24 6.77
N ALA A 184 10.24 9.28 6.00
CA ALA A 184 10.71 10.57 6.53
C ALA A 184 9.69 11.31 7.41
N PHE A 185 8.43 10.86 7.45
CA PHE A 185 7.35 11.44 8.27
C PHE A 185 6.88 10.53 9.41
N LEU A 186 7.59 9.42 9.67
CA LEU A 186 7.28 8.46 10.74
C LEU A 186 8.18 8.70 11.96
#